data_AF-A0A554N055-F1
#
_entry.id   AF-A0A554N055-F1
#
_cell.length_a   1.000
_cell.length_b   1.000
_cell.length_c   1.000
_cell.angle_alpha   90.00
_cell.angle_beta   90.00
_cell.angle_gamma   90.00
#
_symmetry.space_group_name_H-M   'P 1'
#
loop_
_entity.id
_entity.type
_entity.pdbx_description
1 polymer ?
#
loop_
_entity_poly.entity_id
_entity_poly.type
_entity_poly.pdbx_seq_one_letter_code
_entity_poly.pdbx_strand_id
1 'polypeptide(L)'
;MAKVLNPDRVIQDFQSRLTDAQDRYEEVYRAVGESGSEKNLSLRKGLTTDLAFRIGTEWELFQHRWHIAAISKQPARFVKLQQDALDAAMKKSPEVQHIINAVSPGVAAVPSRLNVEQIDSLIDPDGYNVTFSDPNAWAEKAAKHLSQDYARKVHDVVGDPEAHCVLILAKSVRNVIAHGSALSREEFNRAVRAAEDDRSPGLKGARNEPLSRGGERDVSNPAVYLHAWISDHGMRRVGYLAARLHTIADQLRVEAVDDDA
;
A
#
# COMPACT_ATOMS: atom_id res chain seq x y z
N MET A 1 -20.04 21.09 -6.03
CA MET A 1 -19.76 20.61 -4.65
C MET A 1 -18.70 19.53 -4.77
N ALA A 2 -17.55 19.63 -4.08
CA ALA A 2 -16.51 18.60 -4.16
C ALA A 2 -17.04 17.27 -3.60
N LYS A 3 -16.91 16.18 -4.36
CA LYS A 3 -17.33 14.85 -3.92
C LYS A 3 -16.37 14.35 -2.85
N VAL A 4 -16.89 14.10 -1.65
CA VAL A 4 -16.11 13.51 -0.56
C VAL A 4 -15.89 12.02 -0.87
N LEU A 5 -14.64 11.59 -0.88
CA LEU A 5 -14.31 10.17 -0.99
C LEU A 5 -14.53 9.46 0.36
N ASN A 6 -14.91 8.18 0.30
CA ASN A 6 -15.05 7.34 1.48
C ASN A 6 -13.88 6.33 1.54
N PRO A 7 -12.97 6.43 2.53
CA PRO A 7 -11.89 5.47 2.73
C PRO A 7 -12.36 4.01 2.83
N ASP A 8 -13.53 3.76 3.45
CA ASP A 8 -14.08 2.40 3.59
C ASP A 8 -14.50 1.79 2.27
N ARG A 9 -14.96 2.63 1.32
CA ARG A 9 -15.24 2.20 -0.04
C ARG A 9 -13.94 1.83 -0.76
N VAL A 10 -12.86 2.57 -0.54
CA VAL A 10 -11.54 2.22 -1.11
C VAL A 10 -11.04 0.88 -0.57
N ILE A 11 -11.27 0.60 0.72
CA ILE A 11 -10.97 -0.71 1.34
C ILE A 11 -11.80 -1.81 0.67
N GLN A 12 -13.12 -1.62 0.54
CA GLN A 12 -14.01 -2.59 -0.10
C GLN A 12 -13.62 -2.86 -1.56
N ASP A 13 -13.35 -1.80 -2.33
CA ASP A 13 -12.95 -1.91 -3.74
C ASP A 13 -11.62 -2.68 -3.86
N PHE A 14 -10.66 -2.46 -2.96
CA PHE A 14 -9.40 -3.21 -2.92
C PHE A 14 -9.62 -4.69 -2.59
N GLN A 15 -10.40 -4.97 -1.55
CA GLN A 15 -10.72 -6.34 -1.11
C GLN A 15 -11.46 -7.12 -2.22
N SER A 16 -12.41 -6.48 -2.90
CA SER A 16 -13.11 -7.06 -4.06
C SER A 16 -12.13 -7.38 -5.18
N ARG A 17 -11.26 -6.45 -5.56
CA ARG A 17 -10.27 -6.68 -6.64
C ARG A 17 -9.28 -7.78 -6.32
N LEU A 18 -8.85 -7.91 -5.06
CA LEU A 18 -8.01 -9.01 -4.63
C LEU A 18 -8.73 -10.35 -4.76
N THR A 19 -9.98 -10.41 -4.27
CA THR A 19 -10.83 -11.60 -4.37
C THR A 19 -11.03 -12.00 -5.83
N ASP A 20 -11.42 -11.07 -6.69
CA ASP A 20 -11.61 -11.33 -8.13
C ASP A 20 -10.31 -11.83 -8.80
N ALA A 21 -9.15 -11.28 -8.42
CA ALA A 21 -7.86 -11.72 -8.94
C ALA A 21 -7.51 -13.13 -8.48
N GLN A 22 -7.81 -13.48 -7.23
CA GLN A 22 -7.60 -14.82 -6.69
C GLN A 22 -8.56 -15.84 -7.33
N ASP A 23 -9.83 -15.50 -7.48
CA ASP A 23 -10.84 -16.37 -8.08
C ASP A 23 -10.48 -16.69 -9.53
N ARG A 24 -10.13 -15.66 -10.31
CA ARG A 24 -9.65 -15.83 -11.69
C ARG A 24 -8.37 -16.67 -11.74
N TYR A 25 -7.43 -16.44 -10.81
CA TYR A 25 -6.22 -17.25 -10.72
C TYR A 25 -6.56 -18.72 -10.47
N GLU A 26 -7.40 -19.04 -9.49
CA GLU A 26 -7.75 -20.43 -9.17
C GLU A 26 -8.58 -21.11 -10.27
N GLU A 27 -9.43 -20.37 -10.97
CA GLU A 27 -10.16 -20.87 -12.15
C GLU A 27 -9.18 -21.29 -13.25
N VAL A 28 -8.28 -20.40 -13.65
CA VAL A 28 -7.29 -20.68 -14.71
C VAL A 28 -6.30 -21.74 -14.25
N TYR A 29 -5.87 -21.71 -12.99
CA TYR A 29 -4.97 -22.71 -12.41
C TYR A 29 -5.57 -24.11 -12.50
N ARG A 30 -6.87 -24.26 -12.15
CA ARG A 30 -7.60 -25.53 -12.27
C ARG A 30 -7.72 -25.97 -13.74
N ALA A 31 -7.99 -25.04 -14.65
CA ALA A 31 -8.10 -25.34 -16.08
C ALA A 31 -6.79 -25.84 -16.70
N VAL A 32 -5.62 -25.39 -16.22
CA VAL A 32 -4.30 -25.90 -16.66
C VAL A 32 -4.08 -27.36 -16.23
N GLY A 33 -4.79 -27.83 -15.20
CA GLY A 33 -4.76 -29.20 -14.71
C GLY A 33 -3.55 -29.53 -13.83
N GLU A 34 -3.72 -30.54 -12.97
CA GLU A 34 -2.67 -30.99 -12.04
C GLU A 34 -1.74 -32.04 -12.64
N SER A 35 -2.24 -32.82 -13.60
CA SER A 35 -1.56 -33.96 -14.20
C SER A 35 -0.64 -33.55 -15.36
N GLY A 36 0.67 -33.82 -15.23
CA GLY A 36 1.37 -34.59 -16.27
C GLY A 36 2.41 -33.95 -17.19
N SER A 37 2.76 -32.66 -17.11
CA SER A 37 3.92 -32.17 -17.88
C SER A 37 4.68 -31.01 -17.21
N GLU A 38 5.99 -30.93 -17.46
CA GLU A 38 6.83 -29.81 -17.05
C GLU A 38 6.28 -28.47 -17.55
N LYS A 39 5.66 -28.48 -18.75
CA LYS A 39 4.98 -27.33 -19.34
C LYS A 39 3.83 -26.83 -18.45
N ASN A 40 2.97 -27.73 -17.95
CA ASN A 40 1.86 -27.35 -17.06
C ASN A 40 2.38 -26.79 -15.72
N LEU A 41 3.49 -27.32 -15.19
CA LEU A 41 4.11 -26.77 -13.99
C LEU A 41 4.66 -25.36 -14.23
N SER A 42 5.34 -25.14 -15.36
CA SER A 42 5.87 -23.83 -15.75
C SER A 42 4.75 -22.79 -15.90
N LEU A 43 3.67 -23.15 -16.60
CA LEU A 43 2.49 -22.29 -16.76
C LEU A 43 1.88 -21.90 -15.41
N ARG A 44 1.70 -22.86 -14.50
CA ARG A 44 1.13 -22.59 -13.17
C ARG A 44 2.01 -21.69 -12.32
N LYS A 45 3.34 -21.82 -12.42
CA LYS A 45 4.29 -20.89 -11.78
C LYS A 45 4.16 -19.48 -12.37
N GLY A 46 4.01 -19.37 -13.70
CA GLY A 46 3.73 -18.10 -14.37
C GLY A 46 2.46 -17.43 -13.84
N LEU A 47 1.36 -18.17 -13.76
CA LEU A 47 0.09 -17.68 -13.19
C LEU A 47 0.24 -17.21 -11.74
N THR A 48 1.02 -17.94 -10.92
CA THR A 48 1.32 -17.54 -9.54
C THR A 48 2.09 -16.21 -9.50
N THR A 49 3.09 -16.04 -10.37
CA THR A 49 3.85 -14.79 -10.50
C THR A 49 2.97 -13.63 -10.95
N ASP A 50 2.09 -13.85 -11.93
CA ASP A 50 1.15 -12.83 -12.40
C ASP A 50 0.20 -12.37 -11.30
N LEU A 51 -0.35 -13.32 -10.52
CA LEU A 51 -1.18 -13.00 -9.36
C LEU A 51 -0.39 -12.21 -8.32
N ALA A 52 0.83 -12.64 -7.99
CA ALA A 52 1.67 -11.96 -7.01
C ALA A 52 2.03 -10.53 -7.41
N PHE A 53 2.37 -10.32 -8.68
CA PHE A 53 2.61 -8.99 -9.22
C PHE A 53 1.36 -8.11 -9.12
N ARG A 54 0.19 -8.65 -9.52
CA ARG A 54 -1.08 -7.93 -9.45
C ARG A 54 -1.46 -7.54 -8.02
N ILE A 55 -1.30 -8.45 -7.06
CA ILE A 55 -1.54 -8.16 -5.63
C ILE A 55 -0.67 -7.00 -5.16
N GLY A 56 0.63 -7.03 -5.46
CA GLY A 56 1.56 -5.98 -5.07
C GLY A 56 1.24 -4.62 -5.71
N THR A 57 0.86 -4.59 -6.99
CA THR A 57 0.42 -3.37 -7.66
C THR A 57 -0.92 -2.84 -7.13
N GLU A 58 -1.91 -3.70 -6.89
CA GLU A 58 -3.19 -3.27 -6.31
C GLU A 58 -3.00 -2.74 -4.88
N TRP A 59 -2.07 -3.29 -4.11
CA TRP A 59 -1.73 -2.74 -2.78
C TRP A 59 -1.17 -1.32 -2.86
N GLU A 60 -0.22 -1.06 -3.76
CA GLU A 60 0.32 0.29 -3.98
C GLU A 60 -0.77 1.29 -4.40
N LEU A 61 -1.62 0.90 -5.35
CA LEU A 61 -2.75 1.72 -5.78
C LEU A 61 -3.76 1.95 -4.65
N PHE A 62 -4.00 0.93 -3.83
CA PHE A 62 -4.83 1.04 -2.64
C PHE A 62 -4.27 2.07 -1.65
N GLN A 63 -2.98 2.00 -1.31
CA GLN A 63 -2.35 2.95 -0.39
C GLN A 63 -2.53 4.40 -0.87
N HIS A 64 -2.27 4.66 -2.15
CA HIS A 64 -2.47 5.97 -2.76
C HIS A 64 -3.94 6.44 -2.65
N ARG A 65 -4.90 5.63 -3.13
CA ARG A 65 -6.32 5.99 -3.13
C ARG A 65 -6.88 6.16 -1.71
N TRP A 66 -6.47 5.30 -0.78
CA TRP A 66 -6.92 5.35 0.60
C TRP A 66 -6.40 6.60 1.29
N HIS A 67 -5.13 6.97 1.06
CA HIS A 67 -4.53 8.17 1.62
C HIS A 67 -5.24 9.44 1.14
N ILE A 68 -5.52 9.54 -0.16
CA ILE A 68 -6.31 10.65 -0.73
C ILE A 68 -7.73 10.66 -0.18
N ALA A 69 -8.38 9.49 -0.06
CA ALA A 69 -9.71 9.41 0.51
C ALA A 69 -9.76 9.85 1.97
N ALA A 70 -8.76 9.50 2.77
CA ALA A 70 -8.64 9.91 4.17
C ALA A 70 -8.50 11.45 4.29
N ILE A 71 -7.69 12.07 3.43
CA ILE A 71 -7.60 13.53 3.33
C ILE A 71 -8.94 14.14 2.92
N SER A 72 -9.57 13.61 1.87
CA SER A 72 -10.86 14.11 1.37
C SER A 72 -11.95 14.06 2.45
N LYS A 73 -11.97 13.00 3.25
CA LYS A 73 -12.96 12.79 4.32
C LYS A 73 -12.75 13.74 5.50
N GLN A 74 -11.51 13.96 5.94
CA GLN A 74 -11.17 14.87 7.05
C GLN A 74 -10.00 15.81 6.66
N PRO A 75 -10.25 16.88 5.87
CA PRO A 75 -9.20 17.65 5.19
C PRO A 75 -8.50 18.68 6.06
N ALA A 76 -9.01 18.98 7.27
CA ALA A 76 -8.60 20.14 8.06
C ALA A 76 -7.08 20.22 8.29
N ARG A 77 -6.43 19.09 8.62
CA ARG A 77 -4.98 19.06 8.83
C ARG A 77 -4.22 19.32 7.54
N PHE A 78 -4.61 18.66 6.46
CA PHE A 78 -3.96 18.81 5.15
C PHE A 78 -4.11 20.25 4.62
N VAL A 79 -5.31 20.82 4.69
CA VAL A 79 -5.56 22.22 4.29
C VAL A 79 -4.69 23.18 5.09
N LYS A 80 -4.59 23.01 6.41
CA LYS A 80 -3.71 23.84 7.24
C LYS A 80 -2.25 23.71 6.81
N LEU A 81 -1.76 22.49 6.57
CA LEU A 81 -0.40 22.25 6.10
C LEU A 81 -0.12 22.97 4.78
N GLN A 82 -1.05 22.93 3.84
CA GLN A 82 -0.91 23.61 2.54
C GLN A 82 -1.00 25.13 2.68
N GLN A 83 -1.82 25.64 3.59
CA GLN A 83 -1.87 27.07 3.90
C GLN A 83 -0.55 27.54 4.50
N ASP A 84 0.01 26.81 5.47
CA ASP A 84 1.29 27.14 6.10
C ASP A 84 2.43 27.15 5.05
N ALA A 85 2.39 26.21 4.09
CA ALA A 85 3.34 26.16 2.98
C ALA A 85 3.19 27.34 2.01
N LEU A 86 1.96 27.71 1.66
CA LEU A 86 1.64 28.88 0.83
C LEU A 86 2.12 30.17 1.50
N ASP A 87 1.81 30.36 2.78
CA ASP A 87 2.22 31.52 3.57
C ASP A 87 3.76 31.63 3.64
N ALA A 88 4.44 30.50 3.85
CA ALA A 88 5.90 30.45 3.87
C ALA A 88 6.52 30.80 2.51
N ALA A 89 5.92 30.35 1.41
CA ALA A 89 6.35 30.70 0.06
C ALA A 89 6.16 32.20 -0.23
N MET A 90 5.00 32.75 0.14
CA MET A 90 4.70 34.18 -0.03
C MET A 90 5.65 35.08 0.76
N LYS A 91 6.01 34.69 2.00
CA LYS A 91 7.00 35.42 2.81
C LYS A 91 8.39 35.49 2.15
N LYS A 92 8.76 34.49 1.35
CA LYS A 92 10.04 34.48 0.61
C LYS A 92 10.00 35.34 -0.65
N SER A 93 8.83 35.78 -1.09
CA SER A 93 8.65 36.59 -2.31
C SER A 93 7.66 37.75 -2.06
N PRO A 94 8.08 38.79 -1.31
CA PRO A 94 7.21 39.90 -0.92
C PRO A 94 6.59 40.64 -2.12
N GLU A 95 7.32 40.70 -3.24
CA GLU A 95 6.85 41.31 -4.50
C GLU A 95 5.64 40.55 -5.09
N VAL A 96 5.72 39.22 -5.11
CA VAL A 96 4.62 38.34 -5.57
C VAL A 96 3.41 38.48 -4.65
N GLN A 97 3.65 38.53 -3.33
CA GLN A 97 2.58 38.74 -2.35
C GLN A 97 1.89 40.10 -2.55
N HIS A 98 2.64 41.17 -2.82
CA HIS A 98 2.07 42.48 -3.11
C HIS A 98 1.19 42.47 -4.37
N ILE A 99 1.66 41.85 -5.45
CA ILE A 99 0.92 41.72 -6.71
C ILE A 99 -0.38 40.92 -6.50
N ILE A 100 -0.32 39.76 -5.83
CA ILE A 100 -1.51 38.94 -5.54
C ILE A 100 -2.53 39.74 -4.73
N ASN A 101 -2.08 40.44 -3.68
CA ASN A 101 -2.97 41.23 -2.84
C ASN A 101 -3.58 42.44 -3.58
N ALA A 102 -2.87 43.04 -4.52
CA ALA A 102 -3.36 44.17 -5.30
C ALA A 102 -4.37 43.75 -6.38
N VAL A 103 -4.19 42.57 -6.98
CA VAL A 103 -5.04 42.09 -8.10
C VAL A 103 -6.20 41.22 -7.63
N SER A 104 -5.97 40.39 -6.61
CA SER A 104 -6.93 39.38 -6.13
C SER A 104 -6.85 39.21 -4.60
N PRO A 105 -7.34 40.19 -3.82
CA PRO A 105 -7.34 40.13 -2.37
C PRO A 105 -8.06 38.87 -1.87
N GLY A 106 -7.40 38.08 -1.01
CA GLY A 106 -7.98 36.86 -0.42
C GLY A 106 -7.86 35.58 -1.25
N VAL A 107 -7.29 35.63 -2.47
CA VAL A 107 -7.00 34.41 -3.27
C VAL A 107 -5.79 33.63 -2.74
N ALA A 108 -5.04 34.20 -1.81
CA ALA A 108 -3.94 33.55 -1.09
C ALA A 108 -4.42 32.57 0.02
N ALA A 109 -5.60 31.96 -0.14
CA ALA A 109 -6.15 31.03 0.82
C ALA A 109 -6.41 29.67 0.16
N VAL A 110 -5.94 28.60 0.80
CA VAL A 110 -6.26 27.23 0.43
C VAL A 110 -7.74 26.98 0.78
N PRO A 111 -8.55 26.46 -0.15
CA PRO A 111 -9.94 26.14 0.13
C PRO A 111 -10.08 25.17 1.32
N SER A 112 -11.09 25.39 2.17
CA SER A 112 -11.38 24.52 3.33
C SER A 112 -11.73 23.08 2.93
N ARG A 113 -12.14 22.88 1.67
CA ARG A 113 -12.31 21.57 1.04
C ARG A 113 -11.65 21.56 -0.34
N LEU A 114 -10.81 20.57 -0.54
CA LEU A 114 -10.15 20.28 -1.81
C LEU A 114 -10.89 19.14 -2.52
N ASN A 115 -10.98 19.20 -3.84
CA ASN A 115 -11.38 18.04 -4.64
C ASN A 115 -10.22 17.03 -4.75
N VAL A 116 -10.51 15.87 -5.34
CA VAL A 116 -9.55 14.76 -5.42
C VAL A 116 -8.34 15.15 -6.26
N GLU A 117 -8.56 15.81 -7.39
CA GLU A 117 -7.53 16.24 -8.32
C GLU A 117 -6.59 17.28 -7.71
N GLN A 118 -7.13 18.17 -6.87
CA GLN A 118 -6.37 19.15 -6.10
C GLN A 118 -5.56 18.48 -5.00
N ILE A 119 -6.13 17.52 -4.26
CA ILE A 119 -5.38 16.76 -3.24
C ILE A 119 -4.22 16.02 -3.92
N ASP A 120 -4.50 15.37 -5.04
CA ASP A 120 -3.50 14.60 -5.78
C ASP A 120 -2.36 15.49 -6.26
N SER A 121 -2.68 16.60 -6.93
CA SER A 121 -1.69 17.57 -7.44
C SER A 121 -0.85 18.22 -6.32
N LEU A 122 -1.39 18.32 -5.10
CA LEU A 122 -0.68 18.88 -3.94
C LEU A 122 0.23 17.86 -3.25
N ILE A 123 -0.03 16.56 -3.39
CA ILE A 123 0.82 15.49 -2.83
C ILE A 123 1.86 15.03 -3.85
N ASP A 124 1.47 14.93 -5.11
CA ASP A 124 2.25 14.45 -6.24
C ASP A 124 2.07 15.38 -7.46
N PRO A 125 2.81 16.50 -7.50
CA PRO A 125 2.68 17.48 -8.57
C PRO A 125 3.11 16.95 -9.95
N ASP A 126 3.88 15.85 -9.98
CA ASP A 126 4.34 15.23 -11.22
C ASP A 126 3.32 14.22 -11.79
N GLY A 127 2.21 13.97 -11.06
CA GLY A 127 1.12 13.12 -11.52
C GLY A 127 1.41 11.62 -11.46
N TYR A 128 2.37 11.20 -10.62
CA TYR A 128 2.55 9.79 -10.32
C TYR A 128 1.56 9.33 -9.23
N ASN A 129 1.64 8.05 -8.86
CA ASN A 129 0.94 7.60 -7.67
C ASN A 129 1.73 8.02 -6.43
N VAL A 130 1.02 8.38 -5.37
CA VAL A 130 1.62 8.57 -4.04
C VAL A 130 2.22 7.24 -3.57
N THR A 131 3.53 7.11 -3.74
CA THR A 131 4.31 5.95 -3.31
C THR A 131 5.03 6.22 -1.99
N PHE A 132 5.29 5.15 -1.26
CA PHE A 132 6.03 5.17 0.00
C PHE A 132 7.27 4.27 -0.14
N SER A 133 8.43 4.76 0.30
CA SER A 133 9.69 4.01 0.26
C SER A 133 9.62 2.75 1.12
N ASP A 134 8.90 2.81 2.22
CA ASP A 134 8.74 1.73 3.19
C ASP A 134 7.53 2.05 4.10
N PRO A 135 7.12 1.12 4.98
CA PRO A 135 5.98 1.36 5.88
C PRO A 135 6.19 2.55 6.82
N ASN A 136 7.42 2.86 7.25
CA ASN A 136 7.68 3.99 8.15
C ASN A 136 7.47 5.33 7.42
N ALA A 137 7.94 5.44 6.18
CA ALA A 137 7.68 6.61 5.35
C ALA A 137 6.17 6.83 5.10
N TRP A 138 5.39 5.74 5.04
CA TRP A 138 3.94 5.84 4.99
C TRP A 138 3.35 6.42 6.28
N ALA A 139 3.77 5.91 7.45
CA ALA A 139 3.36 6.44 8.75
C ALA A 139 3.75 7.93 8.92
N GLU A 140 4.96 8.31 8.52
CA GLU A 140 5.41 9.71 8.58
C GLU A 140 4.58 10.64 7.70
N LYS A 141 4.30 10.24 6.45
CA LYS A 141 3.41 11.01 5.57
C LYS A 141 1.99 11.05 6.14
N ALA A 142 1.50 9.95 6.70
CA ALA A 142 0.19 9.89 7.33
C ALA A 142 0.07 10.86 8.53
N ALA A 143 1.08 10.89 9.40
CA ALA A 143 1.15 11.82 10.51
C ALA A 143 1.21 13.28 10.05
N LYS A 144 1.77 13.58 8.87
CA LYS A 144 1.80 14.94 8.33
C LYS A 144 0.45 15.34 7.73
N HIS A 145 -0.14 14.48 6.90
CA HIS A 145 -1.27 14.83 6.04
C HIS A 145 -2.65 14.52 6.64
N LEU A 146 -2.77 13.40 7.37
CA LEU A 146 -4.07 12.86 7.76
C LEU A 146 -4.52 13.39 9.11
N SER A 147 -5.83 13.40 9.35
CA SER A 147 -6.36 13.64 10.70
C SER A 147 -5.82 12.60 11.70
N GLN A 148 -5.97 12.89 13.00
CA GLN A 148 -5.41 12.03 14.03
C GLN A 148 -5.94 10.59 13.97
N ASP A 149 -7.22 10.40 13.65
CA ASP A 149 -7.84 9.07 13.62
C ASP A 149 -7.29 8.22 12.47
N TYR A 150 -7.22 8.77 11.26
CA TYR A 150 -6.64 8.07 10.12
C TYR A 150 -5.12 7.88 10.25
N ALA A 151 -4.40 8.87 10.76
CA ALA A 151 -2.97 8.75 11.03
C ALA A 151 -2.69 7.64 12.05
N ARG A 152 -3.51 7.53 13.11
CA ARG A 152 -3.41 6.47 14.12
C ARG A 152 -3.57 5.09 13.49
N LYS A 153 -4.56 4.89 12.62
CA LYS A 153 -4.75 3.60 11.93
C LYS A 153 -3.54 3.17 11.12
N VAL A 154 -2.90 4.10 10.38
CA VAL A 154 -1.66 3.80 9.67
C VAL A 154 -0.53 3.47 10.65
N HIS A 155 -0.41 4.24 11.74
CA HIS A 155 0.60 3.97 12.78
C HIS A 155 0.41 2.61 13.46
N ASP A 156 -0.82 2.22 13.77
CA ASP A 156 -1.12 0.93 14.40
C ASP A 156 -0.75 -0.23 13.46
N VAL A 157 -1.10 -0.12 12.17
CA VAL A 157 -0.71 -1.10 11.14
C VAL A 157 0.80 -1.18 10.97
N VAL A 158 1.48 -0.03 10.87
CA VAL A 158 2.94 0.01 10.66
C VAL A 158 3.69 -0.42 11.93
N GLY A 159 3.11 -0.19 13.10
CA GLY A 159 3.65 -0.57 14.40
C GLY A 159 3.43 -2.04 14.77
N ASP A 160 2.44 -2.72 14.19
CA ASP A 160 2.29 -4.18 14.29
C ASP A 160 3.44 -4.86 13.52
N PRO A 161 4.36 -5.56 14.20
CA PRO A 161 5.50 -6.20 13.54
C PRO A 161 5.07 -7.19 12.47
N GLU A 162 3.97 -7.93 12.66
CA GLU A 162 3.53 -8.91 11.67
C GLU A 162 3.01 -8.23 10.40
N ALA A 163 2.24 -7.14 10.55
CA ALA A 163 1.73 -6.38 9.41
C ALA A 163 2.86 -5.65 8.68
N HIS A 164 3.77 -5.03 9.42
CA HIS A 164 4.94 -4.34 8.89
C HIS A 164 5.75 -5.23 7.93
N CYS A 165 6.06 -6.46 8.36
CA CYS A 165 6.81 -7.42 7.55
C CYS A 165 6.06 -7.81 6.26
N VAL A 166 4.73 -7.97 6.31
CA VAL A 166 3.91 -8.29 5.14
C VAL A 166 3.92 -7.16 4.12
N LEU A 167 3.87 -5.90 4.58
CA LEU A 167 3.94 -4.72 3.69
C LEU A 167 5.28 -4.65 2.94
N ILE A 168 6.38 -4.93 3.64
CA ILE A 168 7.70 -5.03 3.02
C ILE A 168 7.72 -6.18 2.01
N LEU A 169 7.25 -7.36 2.39
CA LEU A 169 7.23 -8.53 1.51
C LEU A 169 6.42 -8.28 0.23
N ALA A 170 5.22 -7.70 0.34
CA ALA A 170 4.37 -7.40 -0.82
C ALA A 170 5.09 -6.48 -1.83
N LYS A 171 5.77 -5.44 -1.33
CA LYS A 171 6.58 -4.54 -2.15
C LYS A 171 7.78 -5.25 -2.77
N SER A 172 8.54 -6.03 -2.00
CA SER A 172 9.71 -6.75 -2.49
C SER A 172 9.35 -7.82 -3.53
N VAL A 173 8.21 -8.52 -3.35
CA VAL A 173 7.66 -9.46 -4.34
C VAL A 173 7.36 -8.75 -5.66
N ARG A 174 6.64 -7.63 -5.62
CA ARG A 174 6.36 -6.83 -6.81
C ARG A 174 7.65 -6.40 -7.50
N ASN A 175 8.60 -5.85 -6.74
CA ASN A 175 9.86 -5.33 -7.28
C ASN A 175 10.73 -6.43 -7.92
N VAL A 176 10.87 -7.58 -7.27
CA VAL A 176 11.69 -8.68 -7.81
C VAL A 176 11.10 -9.28 -9.07
N ILE A 177 9.75 -9.32 -9.18
CA ILE A 177 9.06 -9.77 -10.39
C ILE A 177 9.19 -8.73 -11.51
N ALA A 178 9.00 -7.45 -11.20
CA ALA A 178 8.99 -6.37 -12.19
C ALA A 178 10.38 -6.06 -12.77
N HIS A 179 11.41 -6.03 -11.91
CA HIS A 179 12.73 -5.54 -12.28
C HIS A 179 13.78 -6.65 -12.37
N GLY A 180 13.67 -7.68 -11.54
CA GLY A 180 14.61 -8.82 -11.53
C GLY A 180 16.07 -8.47 -11.22
N SER A 181 16.36 -7.24 -10.79
CA SER A 181 17.71 -6.74 -10.50
C SER A 181 18.33 -7.43 -9.27
N ALA A 182 19.66 -7.39 -9.16
CA ALA A 182 20.36 -7.98 -8.01
C ALA A 182 19.85 -7.41 -6.66
N LEU A 183 19.67 -6.09 -6.59
CA LEU A 183 19.13 -5.43 -5.40
C LEU A 183 17.70 -5.91 -5.07
N SER A 184 16.80 -5.97 -6.06
CA SER A 184 15.43 -6.44 -5.82
C SER A 184 15.37 -7.90 -5.34
N ARG A 185 16.31 -8.74 -5.80
CA ARG A 185 16.46 -10.12 -5.33
C ARG A 185 16.99 -10.19 -3.90
N GLU A 186 17.94 -9.34 -3.55
CA GLU A 186 18.47 -9.24 -2.18
C GLU A 186 17.36 -8.78 -1.21
N GLU A 187 16.63 -7.73 -1.56
CA GLU A 187 15.49 -7.22 -0.77
C GLU A 187 14.42 -8.28 -0.57
N PHE A 188 14.04 -8.99 -1.64
CA PHE A 188 13.08 -10.08 -1.57
C PHE A 188 13.56 -11.23 -0.67
N ASN A 189 14.83 -11.64 -0.80
CA ASN A 189 15.39 -12.68 0.06
C ASN A 189 15.42 -12.27 1.53
N ARG A 190 15.73 -11.01 1.81
CA ARG A 190 15.65 -10.46 3.16
C ARG A 190 14.22 -10.50 3.70
N ALA A 191 13.25 -10.12 2.87
CA ALA A 191 11.83 -10.05 3.26
C ALA A 191 11.15 -11.42 3.50
N VAL A 192 11.67 -12.53 2.97
CA VAL A 192 11.10 -13.88 3.17
C VAL A 192 11.80 -14.71 4.24
N ARG A 193 12.90 -14.19 4.82
CA ARG A 193 13.62 -14.83 5.92
C ARG A 193 12.93 -14.52 7.24
N ALA A 194 13.23 -15.31 8.27
CA ALA A 194 12.88 -14.90 9.63
C ALA A 194 13.67 -13.65 10.00
N ALA A 195 13.02 -12.66 10.61
CA ALA A 195 13.71 -11.49 11.12
C ALA A 195 14.57 -11.88 12.34
N GLU A 196 15.82 -11.39 12.37
CA GLU A 196 16.77 -11.69 13.45
C GLU A 196 16.43 -10.94 14.74
N ASP A 197 15.91 -9.71 14.64
CA ASP A 197 15.46 -8.88 15.76
C ASP A 197 14.28 -8.00 15.36
N ASP A 198 13.73 -7.20 16.29
CA ASP A 198 12.56 -6.31 16.10
C ASP A 198 12.72 -5.23 15.04
N ARG A 199 13.92 -4.98 14.54
CA ARG A 199 14.22 -3.92 13.56
C ARG A 199 14.82 -4.45 12.27
N SER A 200 15.12 -5.74 12.21
CA SER A 200 15.70 -6.41 11.05
C SER A 200 14.63 -6.72 10.01
N PRO A 201 14.91 -6.51 8.72
CA PRO A 201 13.97 -6.91 7.68
C PRO A 201 13.81 -8.42 7.64
N GLY A 202 12.58 -8.89 7.42
CA GLY A 202 12.22 -10.31 7.47
C GLY A 202 10.79 -10.47 7.95
N LEU A 203 10.34 -11.70 8.13
CA LEU A 203 9.04 -12.08 8.65
C LEU A 203 9.11 -12.34 10.15
N LYS A 204 8.11 -11.85 10.87
CA LYS A 204 7.92 -12.03 12.30
C LYS A 204 6.56 -12.61 12.62
N GLY A 205 6.52 -13.32 13.76
CA GLY A 205 5.30 -13.80 14.38
C GLY A 205 4.68 -15.01 13.69
N ALA A 206 3.84 -15.72 14.43
CA ALA A 206 3.25 -16.98 14.00
C ALA A 206 2.36 -16.79 12.75
N ARG A 207 1.73 -15.61 12.58
CA ARG A 207 0.89 -15.35 11.40
C ARG A 207 1.68 -15.20 10.11
N ASN A 208 2.99 -15.06 10.16
CA ASN A 208 3.83 -14.94 8.96
C ASN A 208 4.75 -16.13 8.74
N GLU A 209 4.78 -17.10 9.67
CA GLU A 209 5.52 -18.35 9.51
C GLU A 209 5.22 -19.05 8.17
N PRO A 210 3.96 -19.11 7.68
CA PRO A 210 3.66 -19.70 6.37
C PRO A 210 4.35 -19.02 5.18
N LEU A 211 4.65 -17.73 5.31
CA LEU A 211 5.38 -16.95 4.31
C LEU A 211 6.90 -17.11 4.48
N SER A 212 7.40 -17.66 5.58
CA SER A 212 8.83 -17.83 5.76
C SER A 212 9.40 -18.89 4.80
N ARG A 213 10.63 -18.65 4.32
CA ARG A 213 11.36 -19.64 3.53
C ARG A 213 12.01 -20.73 4.39
N GLY A 214 12.25 -20.49 5.69
CA GLY A 214 12.94 -21.40 6.62
C GLY A 214 14.34 -21.84 6.16
N GLY A 215 15.40 -21.38 6.84
CA GLY A 215 16.80 -21.78 6.57
C GLY A 215 17.67 -20.73 5.85
N GLU A 216 18.97 -21.04 5.69
CA GLU A 216 20.02 -20.11 5.24
C GLU A 216 20.04 -19.83 3.72
N ARG A 217 19.30 -20.60 2.92
CA ARG A 217 19.41 -20.53 1.45
C ARG A 217 18.46 -19.51 0.85
N ASP A 218 19.02 -18.68 -0.03
CA ASP A 218 18.25 -17.75 -0.84
C ASP A 218 17.26 -18.46 -1.78
N VAL A 219 16.11 -17.83 -1.95
CA VAL A 219 15.16 -18.09 -3.00
C VAL A 219 15.75 -17.64 -4.34
N SER A 220 16.16 -18.62 -5.13
CA SER A 220 16.65 -18.40 -6.49
C SER A 220 15.53 -18.10 -7.50
N ASN A 221 14.30 -18.54 -7.21
CA ASN A 221 13.15 -18.36 -8.08
C ASN A 221 11.89 -17.96 -7.27
N PRO A 222 11.47 -16.68 -7.33
CA PRO A 222 10.28 -16.20 -6.62
C PRO A 222 9.01 -16.96 -6.98
N ALA A 223 8.86 -17.39 -8.23
CA ALA A 223 7.68 -18.15 -8.69
C ALA A 223 7.57 -19.49 -7.95
N VAL A 224 8.69 -20.19 -7.73
CA VAL A 224 8.72 -21.45 -6.98
C VAL A 224 8.34 -21.22 -5.51
N TYR A 225 8.87 -20.17 -4.89
CA TYR A 225 8.57 -19.84 -3.51
C TYR A 225 7.09 -19.47 -3.32
N LEU A 226 6.54 -18.60 -4.17
CA LEU A 226 5.15 -18.13 -4.10
C LEU A 226 4.13 -19.24 -4.41
N HIS A 227 4.53 -20.19 -5.27
CA HIS A 227 3.69 -21.32 -5.68
C HIS A 227 3.62 -22.42 -4.62
N ALA A 228 4.55 -22.43 -3.67
CA ALA A 228 4.60 -23.45 -2.64
C ALA A 228 3.29 -23.49 -1.84
N TRP A 229 2.82 -24.71 -1.61
CA TRP A 229 1.63 -24.99 -0.82
C TRP A 229 1.92 -24.86 0.67
N ILE A 230 0.98 -24.27 1.42
CA ILE A 230 0.99 -24.19 2.87
C ILE A 230 -0.10 -25.16 3.36
N SER A 231 0.33 -26.34 3.83
CA SER A 231 -0.59 -27.43 4.20
C SER A 231 -1.61 -27.01 5.25
N ASP A 232 -1.18 -26.35 6.32
CA ASP A 232 -2.03 -25.98 7.46
C ASP A 232 -3.08 -24.91 7.12
N HIS A 233 -2.89 -24.20 6.00
CA HIS A 233 -3.79 -23.16 5.53
C HIS A 233 -4.54 -23.55 4.24
N GLY A 234 -4.25 -24.72 3.67
CA GLY A 234 -4.94 -25.19 2.46
C GLY A 234 -4.83 -24.25 1.25
N MET A 235 -3.73 -23.48 1.15
CA MET A 235 -3.53 -22.52 0.07
C MET A 235 -2.05 -22.32 -0.26
N ARG A 236 -1.77 -21.65 -1.38
CA ARG A 236 -0.38 -21.28 -1.77
C ARG A 236 0.07 -20.02 -1.05
N ARG A 237 1.38 -19.82 -0.93
CA ARG A 237 1.96 -18.59 -0.32
C ARG A 237 1.42 -17.31 -0.95
N VAL A 238 1.21 -17.27 -2.26
CA VAL A 238 0.62 -16.10 -2.92
C VAL A 238 -0.80 -15.79 -2.43
N GLY A 239 -1.63 -16.81 -2.23
CA GLY A 239 -2.98 -16.65 -1.68
C GLY A 239 -2.96 -16.23 -0.23
N TYR A 240 -2.02 -16.76 0.55
CA TYR A 240 -1.82 -16.36 1.94
C TYR A 240 -1.37 -14.89 2.07
N LEU A 241 -0.46 -14.45 1.20
CA LEU A 241 -0.04 -13.04 1.13
C LEU A 241 -1.24 -12.12 0.83
N ALA A 242 -2.09 -12.49 -0.14
CA ALA A 242 -3.32 -11.75 -0.44
C ALA A 242 -4.25 -11.66 0.78
N ALA A 243 -4.47 -12.78 1.48
CA ALA A 243 -5.30 -12.83 2.68
C ALA A 243 -4.73 -11.93 3.80
N ARG A 244 -3.41 -11.91 3.99
CA ARG A 244 -2.77 -11.00 4.96
C ARG A 244 -2.97 -9.53 4.59
N LEU A 245 -2.83 -9.16 3.32
CA LEU A 245 -3.09 -7.79 2.86
C LEU A 245 -4.57 -7.40 3.00
N HIS A 246 -5.50 -8.34 2.80
CA HIS A 246 -6.92 -8.13 3.07
C HIS A 246 -7.16 -7.79 4.55
N THR A 247 -6.55 -8.53 5.48
CA THR A 247 -6.64 -8.25 6.92
C THR A 247 -6.06 -6.88 7.26
N ILE A 248 -4.89 -6.54 6.71
CA ILE A 248 -4.24 -5.26 6.96
C ILE A 248 -5.08 -4.09 6.43
N ALA A 249 -5.67 -4.22 5.24
CA ALA A 249 -6.57 -3.20 4.71
C ALA A 249 -7.78 -2.97 5.61
N ASP A 250 -8.31 -4.02 6.24
CA ASP A 250 -9.46 -3.92 7.14
C ASP A 250 -9.13 -3.18 8.44
N GLN A 251 -7.89 -3.33 8.94
CA GLN A 251 -7.39 -2.59 10.11
C GLN A 251 -7.37 -1.08 9.91
N LEU A 252 -7.43 -0.59 8.66
CA LEU A 252 -7.42 0.84 8.34
C LEU A 252 -8.80 1.51 8.44
N ARG A 253 -9.86 0.74 8.71
CA ARG A 253 -11.20 1.30 8.95
C ARG A 253 -11.19 2.18 10.20
N VAL A 254 -11.76 3.37 10.06
CA VAL A 254 -12.05 4.25 11.20
C VAL A 254 -13.53 4.09 11.51
N GLU A 255 -13.87 3.80 12.77
CA GLU A 255 -15.26 3.74 13.21
C GLU A 255 -15.93 5.08 12.92
N ALA A 256 -17.18 5.05 12.45
CA ALA A 256 -17.94 6.28 12.30
C ALA A 256 -18.04 6.91 13.69
N VAL A 257 -17.44 8.09 13.85
CA VAL A 257 -17.83 8.97 14.93
C VAL A 257 -19.25 9.38 14.58
N ASP A 258 -20.23 9.00 15.41
CA ASP A 258 -21.58 9.51 15.29
C ASP A 258 -21.47 11.04 15.37
N ASP A 259 -21.64 11.72 14.23
CA ASP A 259 -21.60 13.19 14.11
C ASP A 259 -22.85 13.85 14.73
N ASP A 260 -23.50 13.18 15.70
CA ASP A 260 -24.62 13.68 16.49
C ASP A 260 -24.18 13.87 17.96
N ALA A 261 -23.41 14.93 18.23
CA ALA A 261 -23.26 15.52 19.56
C ALA A 261 -22.97 17.02 19.47
#